data_AF-B0CZV8-F1
#
_entry.id   AF-B0CZV8-F1
#
_cell.length_a   1.000
_cell.length_b   1.000
_cell.length_c   1.000
_cell.angle_alpha   90.00
_cell.angle_beta   90.00
_cell.angle_gamma   90.00
#
_symmetry.space_group_name_H-M   'P 1'
#
loop_
_entity.id
_entity.type
_entity.pdbx_description
1 polymer ?
#
loop_
_entity_poly.entity_id
_entity_poly.type
_entity_poly.pdbx_seq_one_letter_code
_entity_poly.pdbx_strand_id
1 'polypeptide(L)'
;MAAITPLQSSLSAQAFMKRPLDLEIVNGIKGNAPPEVKQMPLKWLMLFRQRGNSFATSVAQRLRVTEVNILPSPDDSKKLEGKVVCEVDVTPGIS
;
A
#
# COMPACT_ATOMS: atom_id res chain seq x y z
N MET A 1 24.75 -14.16 -8.36
CA MET A 1 23.34 -13.89 -7.99
C MET A 1 22.46 -14.36 -9.12
N ALA A 2 21.56 -15.33 -8.91
CA ALA A 2 20.64 -15.76 -9.95
C ALA A 2 19.61 -14.65 -10.21
N ALA A 3 19.48 -14.20 -11.46
CA ALA A 3 18.47 -13.24 -11.85
C ALA A 3 17.08 -13.88 -11.72
N ILE A 4 16.24 -13.33 -10.85
CA ILE A 4 14.85 -13.78 -10.72
C ILE A 4 14.14 -13.40 -12.02
N THR A 5 13.58 -14.40 -12.71
CA THR A 5 12.89 -14.16 -13.99
C THR A 5 11.56 -13.41 -13.76
N PRO A 6 11.06 -12.64 -14.75
CA PRO A 6 9.81 -11.87 -14.63
C PRO A 6 8.58 -12.70 -14.23
N LEU A 7 8.55 -13.99 -14.61
CA LEU A 7 7.48 -14.92 -14.24
C LEU A 7 7.54 -15.32 -12.75
N GLN A 8 8.75 -15.51 -12.20
CA GLN A 8 8.93 -15.83 -10.78
C GLN A 8 8.62 -14.62 -9.88
N SER A 9 8.91 -13.40 -10.35
CA SER A 9 8.60 -12.16 -9.63
C SER A 9 7.10 -11.81 -9.64
N SER A 10 6.36 -12.20 -10.68
CA SER A 10 4.90 -12.01 -10.74
C SER A 10 4.15 -13.02 -9.87
N LEU A 11 4.57 -14.29 -9.89
CA LEU A 11 3.97 -15.35 -9.06
C LEU A 11 4.19 -15.09 -7.56
N SER A 12 5.39 -14.64 -7.16
CA SER A 12 5.67 -14.27 -5.76
C SER A 12 4.85 -13.07 -5.30
N ALA A 13 4.68 -12.04 -6.15
CA ALA A 13 3.81 -10.91 -5.85
C ALA A 13 2.34 -11.35 -5.71
N GLN A 14 1.84 -12.21 -6.60
CA GLN A 14 0.48 -12.76 -6.50
C GLN A 14 0.27 -13.57 -5.22
N ALA A 15 1.23 -14.41 -4.86
CA ALA A 15 1.18 -15.20 -3.62
C ALA A 15 1.16 -14.29 -2.38
N PHE A 16 1.99 -13.24 -2.37
CA PHE A 16 2.00 -12.24 -1.31
C PHE A 16 0.65 -11.51 -1.19
N MET A 17 0.05 -11.10 -2.31
CA MET A 17 -1.24 -10.41 -2.31
C MET A 17 -2.37 -11.25 -1.71
N LYS A 18 -2.31 -12.58 -1.87
CA LYS A 18 -3.31 -13.51 -1.32
C LYS A 18 -3.13 -13.80 0.18
N ARG A 19 -1.95 -13.56 0.76
CA ARG A 19 -1.68 -13.82 2.17
C ARG A 19 -2.33 -12.75 3.05
N PRO A 20 -3.12 -13.08 4.09
CA PRO A 20 -3.64 -12.07 5.02
C PRO A 20 -2.48 -11.40 5.78
N LEU A 21 -2.60 -10.09 6.01
CA LEU A 21 -1.72 -9.38 6.93
C LEU A 21 -2.14 -9.63 8.38
N ASP A 22 -1.21 -9.37 9.30
CA ASP A 22 -1.51 -9.36 10.73
C ASP A 22 -2.65 -8.36 11.04
N LEU A 23 -3.64 -8.81 11.80
CA LEU A 23 -4.79 -8.01 12.19
C LEU A 23 -4.39 -6.81 13.04
N GLU A 24 -3.34 -6.91 13.87
CA GLU A 24 -2.87 -5.77 14.67
C GLU A 24 -2.43 -4.60 13.78
N ILE A 25 -1.69 -4.90 12.71
CA ILE A 25 -1.23 -3.90 11.73
C ILE A 25 -2.44 -3.27 11.02
N VAL A 26 -3.41 -4.09 10.62
CA VAL A 26 -4.59 -3.63 9.86
C VAL A 26 -5.52 -2.80 10.76
N ASN A 27 -5.70 -3.20 12.01
CA ASN A 27 -6.54 -2.50 12.98
C ASN A 27 -5.96 -1.14 13.40
N GLY A 28 -4.63 -0.96 13.30
CA GLY A 28 -3.98 0.33 13.47
C GLY A 28 -4.34 1.37 12.40
N ILE A 29 -4.94 0.97 11.28
CA ILE A 29 -5.35 1.86 10.19
C ILE A 29 -6.75 2.41 10.47
N LYS A 30 -6.85 3.75 10.50
CA LYS A 30 -8.11 4.46 10.71
C LYS A 30 -9.05 4.34 9.51
N GLY A 31 -10.27 4.86 9.67
CA GLY A 31 -11.26 4.95 8.61
C GLY A 31 -12.28 3.81 8.60
N ASN A 32 -13.33 3.99 7.81
CA ASN A 32 -14.54 3.16 7.83
C ASN A 32 -14.45 1.88 6.98
N ALA A 33 -13.37 1.69 6.21
CA ALA A 33 -13.23 0.52 5.35
C ALA A 33 -13.06 -0.76 6.20
N PRO A 34 -13.60 -1.90 5.76
CA PRO A 34 -13.42 -3.15 6.48
C PRO A 34 -11.95 -3.65 6.38
N PRO A 35 -11.50 -4.51 7.31
CA PRO A 35 -10.11 -4.95 7.40
C PRO A 35 -9.55 -5.53 6.09
N GLU A 36 -10.34 -6.30 5.35
CA GLU A 36 -9.95 -6.88 4.06
C GLU A 36 -9.64 -5.81 3.00
N VAL A 37 -10.35 -4.68 3.01
CA VAL A 37 -10.11 -3.55 2.11
C VAL A 37 -8.88 -2.76 2.56
N LYS A 38 -8.70 -2.57 3.88
CA LYS A 38 -7.52 -1.91 4.47
C LYS A 38 -6.21 -2.63 4.14
N GLN A 39 -6.23 -3.96 4.00
CA GLN A 39 -5.06 -4.76 3.68
C GLN A 39 -4.47 -4.46 2.29
N MET A 40 -5.32 -4.10 1.32
CA MET A 40 -4.88 -3.93 -0.07
C MET A 40 -3.84 -2.81 -0.25
N PRO A 41 -4.07 -1.56 0.16
CA PRO A 41 -3.07 -0.50 0.04
C PRO A 41 -1.79 -0.79 0.82
N LEU A 42 -1.89 -1.46 1.99
CA LEU A 42 -0.71 -1.89 2.76
C LEU A 42 0.14 -2.89 1.98
N LYS A 43 -0.48 -3.93 1.41
CA LYS A 43 0.23 -4.94 0.61
C LYS A 43 0.91 -4.32 -0.60
N TRP A 44 0.23 -3.41 -1.30
CA TRP A 44 0.82 -2.69 -2.42
C TRP A 44 2.05 -1.88 -1.99
N LEU A 45 1.95 -1.12 -0.90
CA LEU A 45 3.07 -0.36 -0.36
C LEU A 45 4.25 -1.26 0.03
N MET A 46 3.99 -2.42 0.66
CA MET A 46 5.03 -3.40 1.00
C MET A 46 5.73 -3.96 -0.25
N LEU A 47 4.99 -4.26 -1.31
CA LEU A 47 5.57 -4.72 -2.57
C LEU A 47 6.47 -3.66 -3.21
N PHE A 48 6.06 -2.40 -3.19
CA PHE A 48 6.88 -1.30 -3.73
C PHE A 48 8.16 -1.08 -2.91
N ARG A 49 8.10 -1.26 -1.59
CA ARG A 49 9.29 -1.18 -0.72
C ARG A 49 10.31 -2.28 -0.98
N GLN A 50 9.86 -3.49 -1.33
CA GLN A 50 10.75 -4.65 -1.53
C GLN A 50 11.50 -4.63 -2.86
N ARG A 51 10.98 -3.94 -3.87
CA ARG A 51 11.61 -3.82 -5.19
C ARG A 51 12.62 -2.68 -5.17
N GLY A 52 13.78 -2.91 -4.54
CA GLY A 52 14.83 -1.90 -4.25
C GLY A 52 15.33 -1.02 -5.42
N ASN A 53 14.96 -1.33 -6.67
CA ASN A 53 15.26 -0.53 -7.87
C ASN A 53 14.00 0.12 -8.49
N SER A 54 12.88 0.19 -7.78
CA SER A 54 11.67 0.83 -8.28
C SER A 54 11.75 2.35 -8.17
N PHE A 55 11.08 3.05 -9.08
CA PHE A 55 10.98 4.50 -9.04
C PHE A 55 10.47 4.95 -7.66
N ALA A 56 11.14 5.94 -7.07
CA ALA A 56 10.82 6.49 -5.75
C ALA A 56 10.84 5.49 -4.58
N THR A 57 11.65 4.41 -4.64
CA THR A 57 11.85 3.47 -3.52
C THR A 57 12.15 4.19 -2.19
N SER A 58 12.99 5.23 -2.22
CA SER A 58 13.33 6.05 -1.04
C SER A 58 12.15 6.82 -0.45
N VAL A 59 11.12 7.12 -1.25
CA VAL A 59 9.86 7.71 -0.78
C VAL A 59 8.94 6.61 -0.24
N ALA A 60 8.81 5.49 -0.94
CA ALA A 60 8.00 4.34 -0.52
C ALA A 60 8.41 3.79 0.86
N GLN A 61 9.71 3.82 1.18
CA GLN A 61 10.23 3.43 2.50
C GLN A 61 9.74 4.33 3.65
N ARG A 62 9.42 5.60 3.35
CA ARG A 62 8.99 6.60 4.34
C ARG A 62 7.47 6.81 4.38
N LEU A 63 6.75 6.38 3.34
CA LEU A 63 5.30 6.46 3.28
C LEU A 63 4.65 5.53 4.31
N ARG A 64 3.63 5.97 5.03
CA ARG A 64 2.78 5.15 5.90
C ARG A 64 1.33 5.34 5.50
N VAL A 65 0.59 4.26 5.26
CA VAL A 65 -0.88 4.36 5.15
C VAL A 65 -1.42 4.61 6.56
N THR A 66 -2.26 5.62 6.75
CA THR A 66 -2.82 5.97 8.08
C THR A 66 -4.33 5.85 8.12
N GLU A 67 -5.00 5.94 6.98
CA GLU A 67 -6.46 5.88 6.90
C GLU A 67 -6.92 5.27 5.57
N VAL A 68 -7.98 4.45 5.61
CA VAL A 68 -8.67 3.95 4.43
C VAL A 68 -10.17 4.07 4.63
N ASN A 69 -10.85 4.72 3.69
CA ASN A 69 -12.29 4.87 3.70
C ASN A 69 -12.92 4.44 2.39
N ILE A 70 -14.19 4.10 2.48
CA ILE A 70 -15.12 4.00 1.38
C ILE A 70 -16.12 5.14 1.56
N LEU A 71 -16.19 6.02 0.57
CA LEU A 71 -17.01 7.23 0.59
C LEU A 71 -17.88 7.27 -0.68
N PRO A 72 -19.03 7.96 -0.67
CA PRO A 72 -19.73 8.29 -1.91
C PRO A 72 -18.81 9.08 -2.85
N SER A 73 -18.82 8.75 -4.13
CA SER A 73 -18.04 9.51 -5.11
C SER A 73 -18.60 10.93 -5.23
N PRO A 74 -17.74 11.97 -5.24
CA PRO A 74 -18.18 13.35 -5.42
C PRO A 74 -18.71 13.62 -6.84
N ASP A 75 -18.26 12.84 -7.82
CA ASP A 75 -18.62 13.00 -9.24
C ASP A 75 -19.88 12.21 -9.61
N ASP A 76 -20.16 11.10 -8.91
CA ASP A 76 -21.30 10.23 -9.17
C ASP A 76 -21.85 9.61 -7.87
N SER A 77 -22.93 10.18 -7.35
CA SER A 77 -23.57 9.75 -6.09
C SER A 77 -24.06 8.30 -6.07
N LYS A 78 -24.15 7.62 -7.22
CA LYS A 78 -24.50 6.19 -7.30
C LYS A 78 -23.29 5.28 -7.15
N LYS A 79 -22.08 5.82 -7.04
CA LYS A 79 -20.83 5.09 -6.92
C LYS A 79 -20.15 5.35 -5.58
N LEU A 80 -19.33 4.38 -5.19
CA LEU A 80 -18.43 4.49 -4.06
C LEU A 80 -16.99 4.68 -4.56
N GLU A 81 -16.20 5.42 -3.79
CA GLU A 81 -14.79 5.66 -4.03
C GLU A 81 -13.98 5.22 -2.81
N GLY A 82 -12.82 4.62 -3.07
CA GLY A 82 -11.84 4.30 -2.04
C GLY A 82 -10.90 5.48 -1.82
N LYS A 83 -10.90 6.04 -0.61
CA LYS A 83 -9.95 7.08 -0.19
C LYS A 83 -8.86 6.46 0.68
N VAL A 84 -7.60 6.61 0.26
CA VAL A 84 -6.42 6.19 1.04
C VAL A 84 -5.62 7.42 1.43
N VAL A 85 -5.36 7.59 2.73
CA VAL A 85 -4.49 8.65 3.25
C VAL A 85 -3.13 8.05 3.59
N CYS A 86 -2.09 8.67 3.06
CA CYS A 86 -0.70 8.32 3.34
C CYS A 86 0.02 9.51 3.95
N GLU A 87 0.84 9.26 4.95
CA GLU A 87 1.77 10.22 5.54
C GLU A 87 3.20 9.89 5.11
N VAL A 88 4.05 10.90 4.99
CA VAL A 88 5.47 10.74 4.69
C VAL A 88 6.28 11.69 5.54
N ASP A 89 7.29 11.17 6.22
CA ASP A 89 8.25 12.00 6.93
C ASP A 89 9.26 12.57 5.92
N VAL A 90 9.39 13.89 5.86
CA VAL A 90 10.32 14.59 4.96
C VAL A 90 11.35 15.34 5.79
N THR A 91 12.62 15.02 5.59
CA THR A 91 13.73 15.82 6.12
C THR A 91 14.16 16.83 5.06
N PRO A 92 14.18 18.14 5.36
CA PRO A 92 14.75 19.13 4.46
C PRO A 92 16.21 18.80 4.15
N GLY A 93 16.62 18.93 2.89
CA GLY A 93 18.04 18.87 2.55
C GLY A 93 18.77 20.04 3.19
N ILE A 94 19.89 19.77 3.86
CA ILE A 94 20.87 20.82 4.16
C ILE A 94 21.51 21.14 2.80
N SER A 95 21.11 22.28 2.23
CA SER A 95 21.70 22.85 1.00
C SER A 95 23.14 23.27 1.22
#